data_AF-A0A2T6ZMB8-F1
#
_entry.id   AF-A0A2T6ZMB8-F1
#
_cell.length_a   1.000
_cell.length_b   1.000
_cell.length_c   1.000
_cell.angle_alpha   90.00
_cell.angle_beta   90.00
_cell.angle_gamma   90.00
#
_symmetry.space_group_name_H-M   'P 1'
#
loop_
_entity.id
_entity.type
_entity.pdbx_description
1 polymer ?
#
loop_
_entity_poly.entity_id
_entity_poly.type
_entity_poly.pdbx_seq_one_letter_code
_entity_poly.pdbx_strand_id
1 'polypeptide(L)'
;MPRLHFGHTTPLYHNHTALSQPYLSITTNDQFYHHFNLAVGDETTMIEEAHKVLEDVPEEEEFYVEYDPLTAGNRSIIPFADFPREVEIFKAELASTQMKLDFVKMVVAEHGRRLASLHTRIGNLSKSVDGYKNIRHNFIDKYVRSTTSGMATRTRKQRQEGKGATHVGDAEADANLYRDDKERNDFTVFEELYGVLPQVVWYCTHMETINVLNIHAGIKADQGESMNPRFYGLFDDFIKAWESAGFAINYLDEGVKDSHVAAVNKAYWAFHEFLENEEWRKGEEAPKRGRAAGEGRATLIFVNHKRATDGLDDYLYNHIKNLMYVINYDLVQNIDESIHRIVAMRTSLQTW
;
A
#
# COMPACT_ATOMS: atom_id res chain seq x y z
N MET A 1 29.85 -56.28 12.13
CA MET A 1 28.46 -56.30 11.65
C MET A 1 27.58 -55.59 12.69
N PRO A 2 26.50 -54.87 12.33
CA PRO A 2 26.00 -54.48 10.99
C PRO A 2 26.19 -52.95 10.76
N ARG A 3 26.90 -52.47 9.73
CA ARG A 3 26.49 -52.17 8.33
C ARG A 3 25.06 -51.64 8.17
N LEU A 4 24.93 -50.31 8.06
CA LEU A 4 23.78 -49.61 7.50
C LEU A 4 24.07 -49.26 6.03
N HIS A 5 23.18 -49.70 5.15
CA HIS A 5 23.21 -49.48 3.70
C HIS A 5 22.57 -48.14 3.34
N PHE A 6 23.22 -47.39 2.45
CA PHE A 6 22.60 -46.30 1.69
C PHE A 6 21.86 -46.91 0.50
N GLY A 7 20.52 -46.82 0.52
CA GLY A 7 19.68 -47.13 -0.63
C GLY A 7 19.41 -45.87 -1.45
N HIS A 8 19.96 -45.82 -2.66
CA HIS A 8 19.50 -44.90 -3.70
C HIS A 8 18.19 -45.42 -4.30
N THR A 9 17.15 -44.59 -4.29
CA THR A 9 15.96 -44.77 -5.13
C THR A 9 15.66 -43.46 -5.83
N THR A 10 15.93 -43.42 -7.13
CA THR A 10 15.31 -42.51 -8.10
C THR A 10 13.84 -42.85 -8.27
N PRO A 11 13.00 -41.84 -8.56
CA PRO A 11 11.87 -42.06 -9.45
C PRO A 11 11.94 -41.11 -10.66
N LEU A 12 11.89 -41.74 -11.84
CA LEU A 12 11.43 -41.15 -13.09
C LEU A 12 9.95 -40.76 -12.95
N TYR A 13 9.61 -39.51 -13.27
CA TYR A 13 8.25 -39.17 -13.71
C TYR A 13 8.33 -38.26 -14.94
N HIS A 14 7.68 -38.73 -16.01
CA HIS A 14 7.38 -37.99 -17.23
C HIS A 14 5.97 -37.39 -17.13
N ASN A 15 5.89 -36.16 -17.63
CA ASN A 15 4.83 -35.58 -18.45
C ASN A 15 3.49 -35.07 -17.87
N HIS A 16 3.19 -33.87 -18.38
CA HIS A 16 1.91 -33.21 -18.62
C HIS A 16 1.13 -32.65 -17.43
N THR A 17 1.18 -31.32 -17.27
CA THR A 17 -0.07 -30.57 -17.07
C THR A 17 0.06 -29.14 -17.61
N ALA A 18 -0.92 -28.79 -18.44
CA ALA A 18 -1.08 -27.48 -19.06
C ALA A 18 -1.40 -26.41 -18.01
N LEU A 19 -1.01 -25.17 -18.33
CA LEU A 19 -1.34 -23.95 -17.60
C LEU A 19 -2.86 -23.74 -17.60
N SER A 20 -3.53 -24.15 -16.52
CA SER A 20 -4.89 -23.74 -16.21
C SER A 20 -4.86 -22.35 -15.57
N GLN A 21 -5.57 -21.40 -16.17
CA GLN A 21 -5.83 -20.10 -15.56
C GLN A 21 -6.71 -20.24 -14.30
N PRO A 22 -6.55 -19.36 -13.30
CA PRO A 22 -7.44 -19.34 -12.14
C PRO A 22 -8.79 -18.70 -12.54
N TYR A 23 -9.83 -19.52 -12.69
CA TYR A 23 -11.20 -19.06 -12.63
C TYR A 23 -11.54 -18.69 -11.17
N LEU A 24 -11.89 -17.44 -10.92
CA LEU A 24 -12.67 -17.05 -9.75
C LEU A 24 -14.05 -17.73 -9.87
N SER A 25 -14.31 -18.76 -9.06
CA SER A 25 -15.67 -19.23 -8.82
C SER A 25 -16.29 -18.35 -7.73
N ILE A 26 -17.14 -17.42 -8.15
CA ILE A 26 -18.13 -16.82 -7.27
C ILE A 26 -19.21 -17.90 -7.10
N THR A 27 -19.29 -18.50 -5.93
CA THR A 27 -20.43 -19.32 -5.54
C THR A 27 -21.60 -18.39 -5.25
N THR A 28 -22.40 -18.09 -6.27
CA THR A 28 -23.75 -17.60 -6.07
C THR A 28 -24.60 -18.76 -5.55
N ASN A 29 -25.26 -18.52 -4.41
CA ASN A 29 -26.28 -19.39 -3.84
C ASN A 29 -27.48 -19.43 -4.79
N ASP A 30 -27.41 -20.28 -5.82
CA ASP A 30 -28.54 -20.65 -6.67
C ASP A 30 -29.16 -21.94 -6.11
N GLN A 31 -30.09 -21.78 -5.17
CA GLN A 31 -31.14 -22.76 -4.91
C GLN A 31 -32.45 -21.99 -4.81
N PHE A 32 -33.47 -22.47 -5.53
CA PHE A 32 -34.80 -21.87 -5.79
C PHE A 32 -34.96 -21.05 -7.08
N TYR A 33 -34.68 -21.67 -8.22
CA TYR A 33 -35.49 -21.46 -9.42
C TYR A 33 -36.19 -22.77 -9.77
N HIS A 34 -37.44 -22.91 -9.33
CA HIS A 34 -38.38 -23.78 -10.02
C HIS A 34 -38.52 -23.23 -11.44
N HIS A 35 -37.91 -23.92 -12.40
CA HIS A 35 -38.20 -23.71 -13.82
C HIS A 35 -39.66 -24.07 -14.06
N PHE A 36 -40.55 -23.07 -13.98
CA PHE A 36 -41.84 -23.14 -14.64
C PHE A 36 -41.59 -23.06 -16.14
N ASN A 37 -41.42 -24.22 -16.77
CA ASN A 37 -41.61 -24.33 -18.21
C ASN A 37 -43.09 -24.11 -18.49
N LEU A 38 -43.51 -22.85 -18.68
CA LEU A 38 -44.73 -22.56 -19.43
C LEU A 38 -44.47 -23.03 -20.86
N ALA A 39 -44.84 -24.28 -21.14
CA ALA A 39 -45.06 -24.72 -22.50
C ALA A 39 -46.27 -23.94 -23.01
N VAL A 40 -46.02 -22.77 -23.60
CA VAL A 40 -47.01 -22.09 -24.42
C VAL A 40 -47.28 -23.03 -25.58
N GLY A 41 -48.45 -23.67 -25.57
CA GLY A 41 -48.91 -24.48 -26.69
C GLY A 41 -48.88 -23.64 -27.96
N ASP A 42 -48.70 -24.29 -29.10
CA ASP A 42 -48.83 -23.58 -30.38
C ASP A 42 -50.22 -22.93 -30.45
N GLU A 43 -50.30 -21.74 -31.05
CA GLU A 43 -51.52 -20.93 -31.12
C GLU A 43 -52.72 -21.76 -31.63
N THR A 44 -52.46 -22.68 -32.56
CA THR A 44 -53.45 -23.58 -33.12
C THR A 44 -54.04 -24.52 -32.07
N THR A 45 -53.19 -25.10 -31.20
CA THR A 45 -53.62 -26.00 -30.13
C THR A 45 -54.40 -25.26 -29.04
N MET A 46 -54.00 -24.02 -28.73
CA MET A 46 -54.73 -23.18 -27.77
C MET A 46 -56.12 -22.76 -28.28
N ILE A 47 -56.25 -22.48 -29.58
CA ILE A 47 -57.54 -22.14 -30.20
C ILE A 47 -58.47 -23.35 -30.21
N GLU A 48 -57.96 -24.55 -30.54
CA GLU A 48 -58.77 -25.78 -30.53
C GLU A 48 -59.25 -26.17 -29.13
N GLU A 49 -58.38 -26.09 -28.11
CA GLU A 49 -58.81 -26.35 -26.73
C GLU A 49 -59.83 -25.32 -26.23
N ALA A 50 -59.65 -24.04 -26.57
CA ALA A 50 -60.62 -23.00 -26.23
C ALA A 50 -61.98 -23.24 -26.91
N HIS A 51 -61.98 -23.66 -28.18
CA HIS A 51 -63.20 -24.03 -28.89
C HIS A 51 -63.89 -25.24 -28.26
N LYS A 52 -63.12 -26.26 -27.88
CA LYS A 52 -63.65 -27.47 -27.25
C LYS A 52 -64.26 -27.20 -25.88
N VAL A 53 -63.63 -26.34 -25.08
CA VAL A 53 -64.18 -25.89 -23.78
C VAL A 53 -65.46 -25.09 -23.96
N LEU A 54 -65.61 -24.35 -25.06
CA LEU A 54 -66.83 -23.61 -25.38
C LEU A 54 -67.95 -24.51 -25.94
N GLU A 55 -67.62 -25.59 -26.65
CA GLU A 55 -68.60 -26.58 -27.12
C GLU A 55 -69.15 -27.47 -25.99
N ASP A 56 -68.37 -27.74 -24.94
CA ASP A 56 -68.84 -28.49 -23.76
C ASP A 56 -69.72 -27.65 -22.81
N VAL A 57 -70.02 -26.38 -23.16
CA VAL A 57 -70.99 -25.56 -22.41
C VAL A 57 -72.40 -26.03 -22.82
N PRO A 58 -73.20 -26.60 -21.89
CA PRO A 58 -74.53 -27.08 -22.22
C PRO A 58 -75.42 -25.93 -22.72
N GLU A 59 -76.05 -26.09 -23.89
CA GLU A 59 -77.04 -25.16 -24.47
C GLU A 59 -78.34 -25.05 -23.66
N GLU A 60 -78.45 -25.74 -22.52
CA GLU A 60 -79.63 -25.78 -21.68
C GLU A 60 -79.37 -25.21 -20.28
N GLU A 61 -79.07 -23.93 -20.21
CA GLU A 61 -79.54 -23.11 -19.08
C GLU A 61 -80.24 -21.88 -19.68
N GLU A 62 -81.57 -21.97 -19.80
CA GLU A 62 -82.42 -20.79 -19.82
C GLU A 62 -82.07 -19.97 -18.57
N PHE A 63 -81.19 -18.98 -18.74
CA PHE A 63 -80.90 -17.99 -17.71
C PHE A 63 -82.21 -17.32 -17.36
N TYR A 64 -82.82 -17.75 -16.25
CA TYR A 64 -83.78 -16.97 -15.51
C TYR A 64 -83.04 -15.72 -15.04
N VAL A 65 -83.06 -14.67 -15.86
CA VAL A 65 -82.75 -13.32 -15.41
C VAL A 65 -83.96 -12.89 -14.58
N GLU A 66 -83.96 -13.31 -13.32
CA GLU A 66 -84.80 -12.70 -12.31
C GLU A 66 -84.39 -11.21 -12.27
N TYR A 67 -85.30 -10.38 -12.77
CA TYR A 67 -85.11 -8.93 -12.88
C TYR A 67 -85.20 -8.33 -11.47
N ASP A 68 -84.19 -8.57 -10.65
CA ASP A 68 -83.93 -7.78 -9.46
C ASP A 68 -83.15 -6.52 -9.93
N PRO A 69 -83.72 -5.30 -9.84
CA PRO A 69 -83.10 -4.09 -10.41
C PRO A 69 -81.77 -3.70 -9.76
N LEU A 70 -81.30 -4.43 -8.76
CA LEU A 70 -80.11 -4.10 -8.00
C LEU A 70 -79.36 -5.40 -7.67
N THR A 71 -78.26 -5.66 -8.37
CA THR A 71 -77.20 -6.64 -8.03
C THR A 71 -77.30 -8.10 -8.52
N ALA A 72 -77.61 -8.32 -9.80
CA ALA A 72 -77.05 -9.46 -10.55
C ALA A 72 -75.60 -9.15 -10.97
N GLY A 73 -74.71 -8.99 -9.99
CA GLY A 73 -73.27 -8.82 -10.20
C GLY A 73 -72.55 -10.10 -9.82
N ASN A 74 -72.07 -10.83 -10.82
CA ASN A 74 -71.17 -11.98 -10.65
C ASN A 74 -70.12 -11.64 -9.57
N ARG A 75 -70.11 -12.35 -8.42
CA ARG A 75 -69.20 -12.07 -7.29
C ARG A 75 -67.72 -12.15 -7.67
N SER A 76 -67.41 -12.76 -8.83
CA SER A 76 -66.09 -12.78 -9.45
C SER A 76 -65.68 -11.46 -10.13
N ILE A 77 -66.58 -10.47 -10.26
CA ILE A 77 -66.32 -9.15 -10.88
C ILE A 77 -66.05 -8.05 -9.82
N ILE A 78 -66.33 -8.31 -8.54
CA ILE A 78 -66.01 -7.40 -7.42
C ILE A 78 -64.49 -7.06 -7.32
N PRO A 79 -63.52 -7.93 -7.69
CA PRO A 79 -62.09 -7.59 -7.67
C PRO A 79 -61.70 -6.44 -8.62
N PHE A 80 -62.53 -6.11 -9.62
CA PHE A 80 -62.20 -5.06 -10.59
C PHE A 80 -62.45 -3.64 -10.06
N ALA A 81 -63.21 -3.48 -8.98
CA ALA A 81 -63.49 -2.15 -8.41
C ALA A 81 -62.25 -1.52 -7.74
N ASP A 82 -61.38 -2.34 -7.14
CA ASP A 82 -60.14 -1.90 -6.48
C ASP A 82 -58.92 -1.86 -7.42
N PHE A 83 -59.03 -2.49 -8.60
CA PHE A 83 -57.95 -2.60 -9.58
C PHE A 83 -57.30 -1.26 -9.98
N PRO A 84 -58.04 -0.16 -10.22
CA PRO A 84 -57.41 1.12 -10.53
C PRO A 84 -56.49 1.63 -9.42
N ARG A 85 -56.84 1.39 -8.15
CA ARG A 85 -56.04 1.81 -6.98
C ARG A 85 -54.76 1.00 -6.87
N GLU A 86 -54.83 -0.32 -7.09
CA GLU A 86 -53.65 -1.18 -7.11
C GLU A 86 -52.68 -0.79 -8.23
N VAL A 87 -53.21 -0.47 -9.42
CA VAL A 87 -52.39 0.04 -10.55
C VAL A 87 -51.69 1.35 -10.20
N GLU A 88 -52.34 2.26 -9.48
CA GLU A 88 -51.71 3.50 -9.01
C GLU A 88 -50.60 3.24 -7.98
N ILE A 89 -50.83 2.33 -7.03
CA ILE A 89 -49.81 1.91 -6.04
C ILE A 89 -48.59 1.33 -6.77
N PHE A 90 -48.78 0.39 -7.69
CA PHE A 90 -47.68 -0.21 -8.44
C PHE A 90 -46.92 0.81 -9.30
N LYS A 91 -47.61 1.79 -9.89
CA LYS A 91 -46.95 2.89 -10.62
C LYS A 91 -46.08 3.74 -9.69
N ALA A 92 -46.54 4.02 -8.48
CA ALA A 92 -45.78 4.77 -7.49
C ALA A 92 -44.55 3.98 -6.99
N GLU A 93 -44.70 2.68 -6.73
CA GLU A 93 -43.60 1.79 -6.37
C GLU A 93 -42.58 1.65 -7.51
N LEU A 94 -43.04 1.54 -8.76
CA LEU A 94 -42.19 1.51 -9.95
C LEU A 94 -41.40 2.82 -10.09
N ALA A 95 -42.03 3.97 -9.89
CA ALA A 95 -41.34 5.25 -9.90
C ALA A 95 -40.31 5.35 -8.77
N SER A 96 -40.64 4.88 -7.56
CA SER A 96 -39.71 4.88 -6.43
C SER A 96 -38.50 3.98 -6.66
N THR A 97 -38.72 2.76 -7.18
CA THR A 97 -37.65 1.81 -7.50
C THR A 97 -36.76 2.33 -8.62
N GLN A 98 -37.34 2.97 -9.64
CA GLN A 98 -36.58 3.63 -10.71
C GLN A 98 -35.66 4.72 -10.15
N MET A 99 -36.14 5.57 -9.25
CA MET A 99 -35.32 6.60 -8.59
C MET A 99 -34.17 5.98 -7.77
N LYS A 100 -34.43 4.91 -7.02
CA LYS A 100 -33.39 4.18 -6.26
C LYS A 100 -32.35 3.58 -7.21
N LEU A 101 -32.78 3.01 -8.32
CA LEU A 101 -31.89 2.43 -9.33
C LEU A 101 -30.97 3.50 -9.93
N ASP A 102 -31.52 4.66 -10.30
CA ASP A 102 -30.73 5.75 -10.88
C ASP A 102 -29.75 6.36 -9.86
N PHE A 103 -30.15 6.45 -8.59
CA PHE A 103 -29.24 6.82 -7.51
C PHE A 103 -28.10 5.81 -7.34
N VAL A 104 -28.39 4.50 -7.32
CA VAL A 104 -27.37 3.45 -7.22
C VAL A 104 -26.41 3.51 -8.42
N LYS A 105 -26.91 3.69 -9.64
CA LYS A 105 -26.07 3.86 -10.83
C LYS A 105 -25.11 5.04 -10.70
N MET A 106 -25.59 6.18 -10.19
CA MET A 106 -24.76 7.36 -9.93
C MET A 106 -23.65 7.05 -8.91
N VAL A 107 -24.00 6.39 -7.80
CA VAL A 107 -23.03 6.00 -6.76
C VAL A 107 -21.99 5.03 -7.32
N VAL A 108 -22.40 4.02 -8.09
CA VAL A 108 -21.48 3.07 -8.73
C VAL A 108 -20.52 3.76 -9.70
N ALA A 109 -21.02 4.71 -10.51
CA ALA A 109 -20.18 5.49 -11.41
C ALA A 109 -19.13 6.32 -10.66
N GLU A 110 -19.51 6.94 -9.53
CA GLU A 110 -18.58 7.70 -8.69
C GLU A 110 -17.52 6.79 -8.05
N HIS A 111 -17.91 5.63 -7.53
CA HIS A 111 -16.96 4.66 -6.99
C HIS A 111 -15.99 4.15 -8.07
N GLY A 112 -16.47 3.94 -9.30
CA GLY A 112 -15.63 3.59 -10.45
C GLY A 112 -14.56 4.66 -10.74
N ARG A 113 -14.93 5.95 -10.69
CA ARG A 113 -13.96 7.06 -10.85
C ARG A 113 -12.91 7.07 -9.74
N ARG A 114 -13.33 6.87 -8.48
CA ARG A 114 -12.42 6.82 -7.33
C ARG A 114 -11.44 5.65 -7.43
N LEU A 115 -11.90 4.47 -7.81
CA LEU A 115 -11.05 3.30 -8.03
C LEU A 115 -10.00 3.54 -9.12
N ALA A 116 -10.38 4.16 -10.24
CA ALA A 116 -9.45 4.51 -11.31
C ALA A 116 -8.37 5.53 -10.86
N SER A 117 -8.78 6.54 -10.08
CA SER A 117 -7.86 7.52 -9.49
C SER A 117 -6.86 6.87 -8.53
N LEU A 118 -7.34 6.00 -7.63
CA LEU A 118 -6.50 5.26 -6.70
C LEU A 118 -5.51 4.35 -7.43
N HIS A 119 -5.96 3.63 -8.46
CA HIS A 119 -5.08 2.78 -9.27
C HIS A 119 -3.96 3.59 -9.94
N THR A 120 -4.29 4.77 -10.46
CA THR A 120 -3.29 5.69 -11.07
C THR A 120 -2.27 6.15 -10.04
N ARG A 121 -2.71 6.52 -8.83
CA ARG A 121 -1.82 6.94 -7.73
C ARG A 121 -0.90 5.81 -7.28
N ILE A 122 -1.43 4.61 -7.12
CA ILE A 122 -0.64 3.41 -6.80
C ILE A 122 0.41 3.16 -7.88
N GLY A 123 0.03 3.22 -9.16
CA GLY A 123 0.96 3.07 -10.28
C GLY A 123 2.09 4.11 -10.28
N ASN A 124 1.78 5.38 -9.98
CA ASN A 124 2.78 6.44 -9.88
C ASN A 124 3.72 6.24 -8.68
N LEU A 125 3.18 5.84 -7.52
CA LEU A 125 3.97 5.55 -6.33
C LEU A 125 4.91 4.37 -6.58
N SER A 126 4.44 3.30 -7.21
CA SER A 126 5.26 2.14 -7.58
C SER A 126 6.46 2.55 -8.45
N LYS A 127 6.23 3.36 -9.50
CA LYS A 127 7.33 3.88 -10.35
C LYS A 127 8.32 4.74 -9.56
N SER A 128 7.83 5.51 -8.59
CA SER A 128 8.70 6.32 -7.71
C SER A 128 9.56 5.45 -6.81
N VAL A 129 9.01 4.33 -6.30
CA VAL A 129 9.75 3.35 -5.50
C VAL A 129 10.85 2.70 -6.33
N ASP A 130 10.57 2.28 -7.56
CA ASP A 130 11.60 1.72 -8.46
C ASP A 130 12.70 2.74 -8.79
N GLY A 131 12.30 4.00 -9.03
CA GLY A 131 13.24 5.11 -9.24
C GLY A 131 14.16 5.31 -8.03
N TYR A 132 13.60 5.31 -6.82
CA TYR A 132 14.37 5.44 -5.60
C TYR A 132 15.31 4.25 -5.38
N LYS A 133 14.83 3.02 -5.60
CA LYS A 133 15.61 1.80 -5.54
C LYS A 133 16.85 1.86 -6.45
N ASN A 134 16.67 2.36 -7.68
CA ASN A 134 17.77 2.57 -8.62
C ASN A 134 18.78 3.62 -8.13
N ILE A 135 18.34 4.69 -7.48
CA ILE A 135 19.23 5.68 -6.86
C ILE A 135 20.09 5.01 -5.77
N ARG A 136 19.47 4.16 -4.95
CA ARG A 136 20.15 3.42 -3.88
C ARG A 136 21.17 2.40 -4.40
N HIS A 137 20.82 1.61 -5.42
CA HIS A 137 21.79 0.74 -6.11
C HIS A 137 23.01 1.52 -6.63
N ASN A 138 22.77 2.67 -7.26
CA ASN A 138 23.84 3.52 -7.77
C ASN A 138 24.74 4.11 -6.66
N PHE A 139 24.18 4.39 -5.48
CA PHE A 139 24.94 4.83 -4.31
C PHE A 139 25.96 3.76 -3.89
N ILE A 140 25.51 2.52 -3.68
CA ILE A 140 26.36 1.41 -3.27
C ILE A 140 27.39 1.07 -4.37
N ASP A 141 26.96 1.00 -5.63
CA ASP A 141 27.87 0.75 -6.77
C ASP A 141 28.96 1.80 -6.88
N LYS A 142 28.63 3.07 -6.65
CA LYS A 142 29.60 4.17 -6.64
C LYS A 142 30.62 3.96 -5.51
N TYR A 143 30.17 3.53 -4.33
CA TYR A 143 31.05 3.19 -3.22
C TYR A 143 32.02 2.06 -3.61
N VAL A 144 31.51 0.93 -4.09
CA VAL A 144 32.31 -0.25 -4.50
C VAL A 144 33.33 0.10 -5.57
N ARG A 145 32.92 0.83 -6.62
CA ARG A 145 33.86 1.27 -7.66
C ARG A 145 34.95 2.14 -7.06
N SER A 146 34.63 2.99 -6.11
CA SER A 146 35.59 3.91 -5.52
C SER A 146 36.61 3.25 -4.60
N THR A 147 36.23 2.18 -3.88
CA THR A 147 37.15 1.37 -3.05
C THR A 147 37.99 0.43 -3.90
N THR A 148 37.42 -0.17 -4.95
CA THR A 148 38.08 -1.23 -5.74
C THR A 148 39.05 -0.68 -6.79
N SER A 149 38.79 0.49 -7.38
CA SER A 149 39.50 0.92 -8.59
C SER A 149 40.90 1.49 -8.36
N GLY A 150 41.34 1.71 -7.11
CA GLY A 150 42.62 2.36 -6.80
C GLY A 150 42.81 3.72 -7.52
N MET A 151 41.73 4.35 -8.02
CA MET A 151 41.83 5.52 -8.89
C MET A 151 42.41 6.68 -8.09
N ALA A 152 43.55 7.19 -8.58
CA ALA A 152 44.28 8.29 -7.97
C ALA A 152 43.34 9.45 -7.63
N THR A 153 43.41 9.87 -6.36
CA THR A 153 42.63 10.92 -5.69
C THR A 153 42.44 12.22 -6.48
N ARG A 154 43.33 12.51 -7.45
CA ARG A 154 43.33 13.74 -8.24
C ARG A 154 42.21 13.81 -9.29
N THR A 155 41.81 12.70 -9.91
CA THR A 155 40.70 12.67 -10.89
C THR A 155 39.32 12.69 -10.19
N ARG A 156 39.30 12.43 -8.89
CA ARG A 156 38.09 12.31 -8.07
C ARG A 156 37.48 13.67 -7.72
N LYS A 157 38.34 14.64 -7.36
CA LYS A 157 37.93 15.99 -6.94
C LYS A 157 37.23 16.76 -8.06
N GLN A 158 37.68 16.61 -9.31
CA GLN A 158 37.06 17.26 -10.48
C GLN A 158 35.65 16.73 -10.84
N ARG A 159 35.23 15.56 -10.35
CA ARG A 159 33.88 15.03 -10.58
C ARG A 159 32.87 15.39 -9.48
N GLN A 160 33.33 15.83 -8.31
CA GLN A 160 32.45 16.17 -7.19
C GLN A 160 31.82 17.58 -7.29
N GLU A 161 32.47 18.51 -7.99
CA GLU A 161 32.04 19.91 -8.10
C GLU A 161 30.74 20.13 -8.92
N GLY A 162 30.13 19.07 -9.47
CA GLY A 162 28.93 19.16 -10.31
C GLY A 162 27.70 18.36 -9.85
N LYS A 163 27.72 17.73 -8.67
CA LYS A 163 26.58 16.93 -8.16
C LYS A 163 26.20 17.35 -6.74
N GLY A 164 25.51 18.49 -6.65
CA GLY A 164 24.72 18.82 -5.46
C GLY A 164 23.72 17.70 -5.17
N ALA A 165 23.57 17.36 -3.90
CA ALA A 165 22.88 16.18 -3.37
C ALA A 165 23.60 14.85 -3.63
N THR A 166 24.84 14.72 -3.12
CA THR A 166 25.38 13.38 -2.83
C THR A 166 24.51 12.79 -1.73
N HIS A 167 23.55 11.95 -2.11
CA HIS A 167 22.59 11.31 -1.21
C HIS A 167 23.31 10.70 -0.01
N VAL A 168 22.85 11.06 1.19
CA VAL A 168 23.28 10.48 2.47
C VAL A 168 22.99 8.98 2.45
N GLY A 169 23.65 8.21 3.31
CA GLY A 169 23.27 6.81 3.55
C GLY A 169 21.78 6.69 3.87
N ASP A 170 21.18 5.58 3.46
CA ASP A 170 19.81 5.20 3.80
C ASP A 170 19.83 3.70 4.08
N ALA A 171 20.14 3.37 5.32
CA ALA A 171 20.36 2.01 5.80
C ALA A 171 19.13 1.15 5.57
N GLU A 172 17.93 1.70 5.77
CA GLU A 172 16.68 0.95 5.60
C GLU A 172 16.45 0.62 4.13
N ALA A 173 16.50 1.62 3.24
CA ALA A 173 16.32 1.39 1.82
C ALA A 173 17.42 0.49 1.23
N ASP A 174 18.67 0.70 1.64
CA ASP A 174 19.80 -0.10 1.19
C ASP A 174 19.71 -1.54 1.72
N ALA A 175 19.28 -1.76 2.96
CA ALA A 175 19.10 -3.10 3.53
C ALA A 175 18.01 -3.87 2.79
N ASN A 176 16.95 -3.18 2.37
CA ASN A 176 15.87 -3.77 1.58
C ASN A 176 16.32 -4.26 0.18
N LEU A 177 17.44 -3.75 -0.36
CA LEU A 177 18.02 -4.28 -1.61
C LEU A 177 18.57 -5.71 -1.47
N TYR A 178 18.81 -6.16 -0.24
CA TYR A 178 19.32 -7.50 0.10
C TYR A 178 18.20 -8.47 0.51
N ARG A 179 16.96 -7.99 0.62
CA ARG A 179 15.82 -8.77 1.10
C ARG A 179 15.18 -9.58 -0.03
N ASP A 180 14.56 -10.71 0.32
CA ASP A 180 13.70 -11.58 -0.50
C ASP A 180 14.27 -11.99 -1.87
N ASP A 181 14.19 -11.09 -2.85
CA ASP A 181 14.59 -11.29 -4.26
C ASP A 181 16.11 -11.18 -4.48
N LYS A 182 16.88 -10.86 -3.43
CA LYS A 182 18.36 -10.81 -3.42
C LYS A 182 18.96 -10.05 -4.61
N GLU A 183 18.42 -8.87 -4.94
CA GLU A 183 19.00 -8.04 -5.99
C GLU A 183 20.47 -7.70 -5.73
N ARG A 184 20.85 -7.66 -4.45
CA ARG A 184 22.24 -7.63 -4.00
C ARG A 184 22.60 -8.83 -3.14
N ASN A 185 23.84 -9.28 -3.26
CA ASN A 185 24.43 -10.38 -2.50
C ASN A 185 25.80 -10.04 -1.89
N ASP A 186 26.27 -8.81 -2.06
CA ASP A 186 27.54 -8.29 -1.55
C ASP A 186 27.41 -7.77 -0.10
N PHE A 187 26.99 -8.65 0.83
CA PHE A 187 26.74 -8.30 2.24
C PHE A 187 27.92 -7.59 2.92
N THR A 188 29.15 -7.92 2.53
CA THR A 188 30.36 -7.29 3.06
C THR A 188 30.44 -5.80 2.73
N VAL A 189 29.90 -5.37 1.59
CA VAL A 189 29.85 -3.96 1.19
C VAL A 189 28.85 -3.19 2.07
N PHE A 190 27.70 -3.80 2.35
CA PHE A 190 26.72 -3.22 3.25
C PHE A 190 27.27 -3.10 4.67
N GLU A 191 27.87 -4.17 5.19
CA GLU A 191 28.51 -4.18 6.51
C GLU A 191 29.65 -3.16 6.58
N GLU A 192 30.43 -2.98 5.51
CA GLU A 192 31.44 -1.94 5.47
C GLU A 192 30.82 -0.54 5.55
N LEU A 193 29.73 -0.27 4.82
CA LEU A 193 29.05 1.03 4.82
C LEU A 193 28.33 1.33 6.15
N TYR A 194 27.71 0.35 6.77
CA TYR A 194 26.78 0.54 7.89
C TYR A 194 27.27 -0.09 9.19
N GLY A 195 28.40 -0.79 9.22
CA GLY A 195 28.95 -1.45 10.40
C GLY A 195 28.20 -2.71 10.86
N VAL A 196 27.06 -3.05 10.23
CA VAL A 196 26.22 -4.18 10.60
C VAL A 196 25.66 -4.88 9.36
N LEU A 197 25.21 -6.13 9.52
CA LEU A 197 24.52 -6.87 8.45
C LEU A 197 23.13 -6.27 8.15
N PRO A 198 22.62 -6.37 6.90
CA PRO A 198 21.29 -5.89 6.53
C PRO A 198 20.16 -6.43 7.42
N GLN A 199 20.29 -7.68 7.87
CA GLN A 199 19.34 -8.35 8.74
C GLN A 199 19.11 -7.60 10.05
N VAL A 200 20.15 -6.97 10.60
CA VAL A 200 20.04 -6.17 11.83
C VAL A 200 19.16 -4.95 11.57
N VAL A 201 19.34 -4.30 10.42
CA VAL A 201 18.60 -3.11 10.02
C VAL A 201 17.12 -3.42 9.71
N TRP A 202 16.81 -4.61 9.16
CA TRP A 202 15.42 -5.01 8.88
C TRP A 202 14.50 -5.01 10.11
N TYR A 203 15.07 -5.21 11.31
CA TYR A 203 14.33 -5.22 12.57
C TYR A 203 14.56 -3.96 13.41
N CYS A 204 15.41 -3.03 12.95
CA CYS A 204 15.71 -1.80 13.67
C CYS A 204 14.65 -0.74 13.37
N THR A 205 13.83 -0.42 14.36
CA THR A 205 12.82 0.65 14.27
C THR A 205 13.25 1.94 14.97
N HIS A 206 14.46 1.96 15.55
CA HIS A 206 14.96 3.09 16.35
C HIS A 206 15.66 4.10 15.44
N MET A 207 14.99 5.24 15.21
CA MET A 207 15.39 6.23 14.20
C MET A 207 16.76 6.85 14.49
N GLU A 208 17.09 7.04 15.77
CA GLU A 208 18.38 7.58 16.20
C GLU A 208 19.52 6.64 15.82
N THR A 209 19.30 5.33 15.87
CA THR A 209 20.27 4.34 15.39
C THR A 209 20.41 4.41 13.89
N ILE A 210 19.30 4.39 13.15
CA ILE A 210 19.29 4.51 11.68
C ILE A 210 20.04 5.76 11.23
N ASN A 211 19.86 6.89 11.94
CA ASN A 211 20.58 8.13 11.67
C ASN A 211 22.09 7.98 11.84
N VAL A 212 22.56 7.33 12.91
CA VAL A 212 23.99 7.04 13.11
C VAL A 212 24.55 6.21 11.95
N LEU A 213 23.83 5.17 11.51
CA LEU A 213 24.21 4.33 10.38
C LEU A 213 24.28 5.13 9.07
N ASN A 214 23.27 5.96 8.79
CA ASN A 214 23.17 6.80 7.60
C ASN A 214 24.30 7.83 7.51
N ILE A 215 24.64 8.46 8.64
CA ILE A 215 25.73 9.43 8.74
C ILE A 215 27.06 8.76 8.43
N HIS A 216 27.34 7.61 9.05
CA HIS A 216 28.56 6.85 8.78
C HIS A 216 28.67 6.42 7.31
N ALA A 217 27.62 5.83 6.74
CA ALA A 217 27.63 5.41 5.33
C ALA A 217 27.82 6.60 4.37
N GLY A 218 27.16 7.73 4.64
CA GLY A 218 27.32 8.94 3.83
C GLY A 218 28.76 9.46 3.84
N ILE A 219 29.36 9.57 5.02
CA ILE A 219 30.75 9.99 5.22
C ILE A 219 31.72 9.01 4.55
N LYS A 220 31.52 7.70 4.78
CA LYS A 220 32.38 6.66 4.24
C LYS A 220 32.31 6.57 2.72
N ALA A 221 31.13 6.84 2.14
CA ALA A 221 30.96 6.93 0.70
C ALA A 221 31.60 8.18 0.09
N ASP A 222 31.69 9.26 0.85
CA ASP A 222 32.36 10.50 0.46
C ASP A 222 33.87 10.44 0.71
N GLN A 223 34.58 9.60 -0.06
CA GLN A 223 36.05 9.47 0.07
C GLN A 223 36.84 10.67 -0.51
N GLY A 224 36.21 11.85 -0.64
CA GLY A 224 36.84 13.09 -1.09
C GLY A 224 37.66 13.79 0.00
N GLU A 225 37.31 13.58 1.27
CA GLU A 225 37.96 14.21 2.41
C GLU A 225 38.43 13.13 3.41
N SER A 226 39.66 13.26 3.91
CA SER A 226 40.12 12.42 5.01
C SER A 226 39.35 12.81 6.27
N MET A 227 38.29 12.07 6.59
CA MET A 227 37.55 12.27 7.83
C MET A 227 38.45 12.04 9.05
N ASN A 228 38.16 12.75 10.13
CA ASN A 228 38.84 12.59 11.41
C ASN A 228 38.78 11.12 11.88
N PRO A 229 39.91 10.43 12.14
CA PRO A 229 39.92 9.04 12.60
C PRO A 229 39.08 8.79 13.86
N ARG A 230 38.91 9.81 14.71
CA ARG A 230 38.05 9.75 15.91
C ARG A 230 36.59 9.48 15.56
N PHE A 231 36.10 9.96 14.41
CA PHE A 231 34.75 9.66 13.94
C PHE A 231 34.52 8.15 13.80
N TYR A 232 35.42 7.47 13.09
CA TYR A 232 35.32 6.02 12.89
C TYR A 232 35.50 5.25 14.20
N GLY A 233 36.40 5.70 15.09
CA GLY A 233 36.54 5.10 16.42
C GLY A 233 35.27 5.17 17.25
N LEU A 234 34.60 6.34 17.29
CA LEU A 234 33.34 6.51 18.03
C LEU A 234 32.18 5.71 17.41
N PHE A 235 32.13 5.62 16.08
CA PHE A 235 31.17 4.77 15.39
C PHE A 235 31.38 3.29 15.73
N ASP A 236 32.62 2.80 15.66
CA ASP A 236 32.97 1.42 16.00
C ASP A 236 32.63 1.10 17.46
N ASP A 237 32.89 2.03 18.39
CA ASP A 237 32.53 1.89 19.80
C ASP A 237 31.02 1.79 19.98
N PHE A 238 30.24 2.59 19.25
CA PHE A 238 28.78 2.50 19.23
C PHE A 238 28.29 1.15 18.70
N ILE A 239 28.78 0.69 17.54
CA ILE A 239 28.37 -0.60 16.96
C ILE A 239 28.70 -1.76 17.90
N LYS A 240 29.91 -1.80 18.48
CA LYS A 240 30.31 -2.85 19.43
C LYS A 240 29.45 -2.86 20.68
N ALA A 241 29.15 -1.69 21.23
CA ALA A 241 28.26 -1.59 22.39
C ALA A 241 26.86 -2.09 22.04
N TRP A 242 26.33 -1.66 20.89
CA TRP A 242 25.00 -2.01 20.41
C TRP A 242 24.86 -3.52 20.14
N GLU A 243 25.83 -4.12 19.47
CA GLU A 243 25.93 -5.57 19.26
C GLU A 243 26.01 -6.33 20.59
N SER A 244 26.83 -5.85 21.54
CA SER A 244 26.96 -6.47 22.88
C SER A 244 25.67 -6.41 23.69
N ALA A 245 24.81 -5.43 23.43
CA ALA A 245 23.48 -5.31 24.02
C ALA A 245 22.40 -6.10 23.24
N GLY A 246 22.80 -6.93 22.27
CA GLY A 246 21.86 -7.69 21.43
C GLY A 246 21.04 -6.81 20.50
N PHE A 247 21.64 -5.71 20.02
CA PHE A 247 20.98 -4.69 19.20
C PHE A 247 19.76 -4.06 19.88
N ALA A 248 19.83 -3.84 21.19
CA ALA A 248 18.79 -3.17 21.97
C ALA A 248 18.36 -1.85 21.31
N ILE A 249 17.05 -1.62 21.20
CA ILE A 249 16.46 -0.39 20.63
C ILE A 249 15.99 0.61 21.68
N ASN A 250 16.00 0.22 22.95
CA ASN A 250 15.52 1.00 24.08
C ASN A 250 16.67 1.70 24.84
N TYR A 251 17.82 1.90 24.21
CA TYR A 251 19.00 2.45 24.90
C TYR A 251 18.90 3.94 25.22
N LEU A 252 17.90 4.64 24.69
CA LEU A 252 17.60 6.03 25.04
C LEU A 252 16.47 6.16 26.07
N ASP A 253 15.85 5.04 26.47
CA ASP A 253 14.77 5.07 27.46
C ASP A 253 15.30 5.46 28.84
N GLU A 254 14.51 6.24 29.57
CA GLU A 254 14.85 6.61 30.94
C GLU A 254 14.80 5.40 31.88
N GLY A 255 15.76 5.31 32.81
CA GLY A 255 15.73 4.32 33.88
C GLY A 255 16.20 2.91 33.51
N VAL A 256 16.83 2.74 32.34
CA VAL A 256 17.48 1.48 31.96
C VAL A 256 18.58 1.12 32.96
N LYS A 257 18.44 -0.04 33.61
CA LYS A 257 19.42 -0.59 34.58
C LYS A 257 20.40 -1.60 33.96
N ASP A 258 20.12 -2.06 32.75
CA ASP A 258 20.99 -3.01 32.05
C ASP A 258 22.32 -2.32 31.69
N SER A 259 23.42 -2.90 32.14
CA SER A 259 24.76 -2.32 31.96
C SER A 259 25.22 -2.31 30.50
N HIS A 260 24.77 -3.25 29.67
CA HIS A 260 25.09 -3.27 28.24
C HIS A 260 24.31 -2.19 27.52
N VAL A 261 23.02 -2.05 27.80
CA VAL A 261 22.19 -0.99 27.21
C VAL A 261 22.68 0.41 27.62
N ALA A 262 23.11 0.58 28.88
CA ALA A 262 23.74 1.82 29.34
C ALA A 262 25.07 2.13 28.61
N ALA A 263 25.82 1.10 28.19
CA ALA A 263 27.01 1.29 27.38
C ALA A 263 26.67 1.82 25.97
N VAL A 264 25.58 1.32 25.36
CA VAL A 264 25.07 1.84 24.07
C VAL A 264 24.70 3.31 24.18
N ASN A 265 23.95 3.68 25.23
CA ASN A 265 23.57 5.07 25.52
C ASN A 265 24.81 5.98 25.57
N LYS A 266 25.82 5.57 26.35
CA LYS A 266 27.06 6.31 26.50
C LYS A 266 27.80 6.47 25.16
N ALA A 267 27.91 5.40 24.38
CA ALA A 267 28.59 5.44 23.08
C ALA A 267 27.83 6.32 22.07
N TYR A 268 26.50 6.24 22.06
CA TYR A 268 25.64 7.11 21.25
C TYR A 268 25.86 8.59 21.55
N TRP A 269 25.82 8.99 22.83
CA TRP A 269 26.02 10.39 23.20
C TRP A 269 27.43 10.88 22.90
N ALA A 270 28.46 10.04 23.09
CA ALA A 270 29.82 10.40 22.70
C ALA A 270 29.96 10.64 21.19
N PHE A 271 29.30 9.80 20.37
CA PHE A 271 29.23 9.99 18.92
C PHE A 271 28.45 11.27 18.55
N HIS A 272 27.30 11.50 19.18
CA HIS A 272 26.46 12.68 18.95
C HIS A 272 27.17 13.99 19.32
N GLU A 273 27.76 14.06 20.52
CA GLU A 273 28.54 15.21 20.98
C GLU A 273 29.72 15.50 20.04
N PHE A 274 30.37 14.46 19.52
CA PHE A 274 31.42 14.64 18.52
C PHE A 274 30.88 15.29 17.24
N LEU A 275 29.69 14.92 16.76
CA LEU A 275 29.08 15.52 15.57
C LEU A 275 28.65 16.98 15.77
N GLU A 276 28.21 17.34 16.97
CA GLU A 276 27.83 18.73 17.31
C GLU A 276 29.04 19.66 17.39
N ASN A 277 30.21 19.13 17.75
CA ASN A 277 31.44 19.89 17.81
C ASN A 277 31.98 20.16 16.39
N GLU A 278 31.73 21.34 15.81
CA GLU A 278 32.13 21.74 14.44
C GLU A 278 33.63 21.52 14.08
N GLU A 279 34.48 21.25 15.08
CA GLU A 279 35.90 20.99 14.91
C GLU A 279 36.20 19.76 14.04
N TRP A 280 35.29 18.78 13.92
CA TRP A 280 35.53 17.61 13.07
C TRP A 280 35.61 17.94 11.57
N ARG A 281 35.05 19.09 11.14
CA ARG A 281 35.15 19.60 9.76
C ARG A 281 36.47 20.26 9.44
N LYS A 282 37.20 20.70 10.46
CA LYS A 282 38.54 21.23 10.31
C LYS A 282 39.49 20.04 10.30
N GLY A 283 39.40 19.20 9.27
CA GLY A 283 40.48 18.26 8.98
C GLY A 283 41.79 19.04 9.05
N GLU A 284 42.76 18.50 9.81
CA GLU A 284 44.05 19.15 10.13
C GLU A 284 44.46 20.06 8.97
N GLU A 285 44.55 21.38 9.20
CA GLU A 285 44.91 22.33 8.16
C GLU A 285 46.17 21.83 7.45
N ALA A 286 45.99 21.19 6.29
CA ALA A 286 47.10 20.73 5.49
C ALA A 286 47.96 21.97 5.22
N PRO A 287 49.29 21.92 5.44
CA PRO A 287 50.14 23.11 5.46
C PRO A 287 49.88 23.93 4.21
N LYS A 288 49.43 25.17 4.41
CA LYS A 288 48.97 26.10 3.38
C LYS A 288 50.05 26.28 2.30
N ARG A 289 50.06 25.40 1.29
CA ARG A 289 50.79 25.63 0.04
C ARG A 289 49.94 26.59 -0.76
N GLY A 290 50.34 27.85 -0.73
CA GLY A 290 49.62 28.96 -1.36
C GLY A 290 49.22 28.64 -2.79
N ARG A 291 47.90 28.65 -3.06
CA ARG A 291 47.35 28.90 -4.38
C ARG A 291 45.90 29.37 -4.29
N ALA A 292 45.58 30.21 -5.26
CA ALA A 292 44.45 31.11 -5.37
C ALA A 292 43.07 30.50 -5.06
N ALA A 293 42.27 31.32 -4.40
CA ALA A 293 40.89 31.11 -4.02
C ALA A 293 39.98 30.89 -5.24
N GLY A 294 39.28 29.76 -5.24
CA GLY A 294 37.99 29.56 -5.91
C GLY A 294 37.06 28.99 -4.86
N GLU A 295 36.22 29.83 -4.26
CA GLU A 295 35.29 29.47 -3.20
C GLU A 295 34.10 28.68 -3.76
N GLY A 296 34.11 27.37 -3.55
CA GLY A 296 32.95 26.50 -3.64
C GLY A 296 32.84 25.69 -2.35
N ARG A 297 32.32 26.30 -1.28
CA ARG A 297 32.08 25.63 0.00
C ARG A 297 30.77 24.84 -0.10
N ALA A 298 30.86 23.52 -0.24
CA ALA A 298 29.71 22.63 -0.08
C ALA A 298 29.38 22.51 1.42
N THR A 299 28.37 23.24 1.87
CA THR A 299 27.83 23.13 3.23
C THR A 299 27.02 21.83 3.31
N LEU A 300 27.54 20.81 3.97
CA LEU A 300 26.73 19.66 4.41
C LEU A 300 25.84 20.16 5.55
N ILE A 301 24.60 20.56 5.29
CA ILE A 301 23.67 20.94 6.35
C ILE A 301 23.22 19.65 7.00
N PHE A 302 23.66 19.38 8.24
CA PHE A 302 23.00 18.40 9.09
C PHE A 302 21.63 18.99 9.42
N VAL A 303 20.63 18.61 8.63
CA VAL A 303 19.25 18.88 8.98
C VAL A 303 18.95 17.98 10.17
N ASN A 304 19.12 18.56 11.35
CA ASN A 304 18.38 18.15 12.53
C ASN A 304 16.91 18.05 12.07
N HIS A 305 16.36 16.83 12.03
CA HIS A 305 15.13 16.44 11.31
C HIS A 305 13.85 17.09 11.85
N LYS A 306 13.99 18.19 12.60
CA LYS A 306 12.92 18.95 13.21
C LYS A 306 12.71 20.35 12.61
N ARG A 307 13.55 20.90 11.70
CA ARG A 307 13.26 22.27 11.21
C ARG A 307 13.86 22.84 9.91
N ALA A 308 14.48 22.10 8.99
CA ALA A 308 14.91 22.72 7.72
C ALA A 308 15.10 21.75 6.53
N THR A 309 14.05 21.46 5.77
CA THR A 309 14.11 20.74 4.47
C THR A 309 13.32 21.48 3.39
N ASP A 310 13.55 22.78 3.21
CA ASP A 310 12.87 23.56 2.17
C ASP A 310 13.33 23.12 0.76
N GLY A 311 12.43 22.44 0.04
CA GLY A 311 12.46 22.37 -1.42
C GLY A 311 11.85 21.11 -2.02
N LEU A 312 12.51 19.96 -1.84
CA LEU A 312 12.16 18.73 -2.58
C LEU A 312 11.67 17.61 -1.66
N ASP A 313 12.29 17.44 -0.50
CA ASP A 313 11.84 16.49 0.52
C ASP A 313 10.63 17.02 1.29
N ASP A 314 10.52 18.33 1.55
CA ASP A 314 9.26 18.90 2.05
C ASP A 314 8.15 18.82 1.01
N TYR A 315 8.45 18.84 -0.30
CA TYR A 315 7.42 18.62 -1.31
C TYR A 315 6.95 17.17 -1.24
N LEU A 316 7.83 16.17 -1.25
CA LEU A 316 7.44 14.76 -1.14
C LEU A 316 6.82 14.41 0.22
N TYR A 317 7.39 14.87 1.32
CA TYR A 317 6.91 14.64 2.67
C TYR A 317 5.60 15.38 2.94
N ASN A 318 5.45 16.66 2.58
CA ASN A 318 4.15 17.34 2.68
C ASN A 318 3.16 16.81 1.64
N HIS A 319 3.59 16.33 0.46
CA HIS A 319 2.67 15.72 -0.50
C HIS A 319 2.17 14.36 0.00
N ILE A 320 3.03 13.53 0.60
CA ILE A 320 2.65 12.25 1.23
C ILE A 320 1.80 12.50 2.50
N LYS A 321 2.19 13.45 3.35
CA LYS A 321 1.45 13.82 4.57
C LYS A 321 0.10 14.47 4.25
N ASN A 322 0.04 15.36 3.26
CA ASN A 322 -1.23 15.92 2.75
C ASN A 322 -2.05 14.84 2.05
N LEU A 323 -1.43 13.89 1.32
CA LEU A 323 -2.15 12.73 0.78
C LEU A 323 -2.78 11.91 1.91
N MET A 324 -2.05 11.65 2.99
CA MET A 324 -2.55 10.91 4.15
C MET A 324 -3.62 11.69 4.89
N TYR A 325 -3.47 13.00 5.06
CA TYR A 325 -4.48 13.87 5.70
C TYR A 325 -5.75 13.96 4.85
N VAL A 326 -5.63 14.10 3.53
CA VAL A 326 -6.76 14.13 2.60
C VAL A 326 -7.46 12.77 2.55
N ILE A 327 -6.71 11.66 2.48
CA ILE A 327 -7.29 10.31 2.55
C ILE A 327 -8.06 10.13 3.86
N ASN A 328 -7.48 10.51 5.00
CA ASN A 328 -8.11 10.31 6.30
C ASN A 328 -9.31 11.26 6.50
N TYR A 329 -9.21 12.51 6.06
CA TYR A 329 -10.29 13.49 6.15
C TYR A 329 -11.46 13.14 5.21
N ASP A 330 -11.19 12.76 3.95
CA ASP A 330 -12.23 12.35 3.01
C ASP A 330 -12.89 11.03 3.43
N LEU A 331 -12.14 10.09 4.02
CA LEU A 331 -12.71 8.84 4.54
C LEU A 331 -13.60 9.12 5.75
N VAL A 332 -13.16 9.96 6.69
CA VAL A 332 -13.92 10.32 7.89
C VAL A 332 -15.17 11.15 7.51
N GLN A 333 -15.07 12.13 6.62
CA GLN A 333 -16.24 12.90 6.16
C GLN A 333 -17.23 12.04 5.37
N ASN A 334 -16.77 11.09 4.54
CA ASN A 334 -17.69 10.18 3.85
C ASN A 334 -18.41 9.23 4.82
N ILE A 335 -17.74 8.77 5.88
CA ILE A 335 -18.37 7.96 6.93
C ILE A 335 -19.42 8.80 7.65
N ASP A 336 -19.09 10.04 8.01
CA ASP A 336 -20.00 10.94 8.74
C ASP A 336 -21.23 11.33 7.90
N GLU A 337 -21.06 11.66 6.62
CA GLU A 337 -22.20 11.89 5.70
C GLU A 337 -23.06 10.64 5.51
N SER A 338 -22.43 9.46 5.39
CA SER A 338 -23.16 8.19 5.24
C SER A 338 -23.97 7.88 6.49
N ILE A 339 -23.41 8.11 7.68
CA ILE A 339 -24.10 7.98 8.96
C ILE A 339 -25.28 8.95 9.02
N HIS A 340 -25.08 10.23 8.67
CA HIS A 340 -26.16 11.22 8.67
C HIS A 340 -27.31 10.86 7.72
N ARG A 341 -27.02 10.31 6.54
CA ARG A 341 -28.04 9.86 5.58
C ARG A 341 -28.81 8.63 6.07
N ILE A 342 -28.11 7.66 6.68
CA ILE A 342 -28.75 6.49 7.28
C ILE A 342 -29.67 6.90 8.42
N VAL A 343 -29.23 7.83 9.28
CA VAL A 343 -30.03 8.37 10.38
C VAL A 343 -31.27 9.10 9.83
N ALA A 344 -31.12 9.93 8.79
CA ALA A 344 -32.23 10.63 8.16
C ALA A 344 -33.28 9.66 7.57
N MET A 345 -32.83 8.60 6.89
CA MET A 345 -33.73 7.57 6.34
C MET A 345 -34.49 6.83 7.44
N ARG A 346 -33.83 6.49 8.56
CA ARG A 346 -34.46 5.84 9.70
C ARG A 346 -35.54 6.72 10.33
N THR A 347 -35.28 8.01 10.51
CA THR A 347 -36.25 8.96 11.08
C THR A 347 -37.48 9.07 10.18
N SER A 348 -37.29 9.14 8.86
CA SER A 348 -38.41 9.16 7.91
C SER A 348 -39.25 7.89 7.96
N LEU A 349 -38.64 6.71 8.17
CA LEU A 349 -39.37 5.43 8.29
C LEU A 349 -40.15 5.29 9.61
N GLN A 350 -39.81 6.04 10.66
CA GLN A 350 -40.53 6.00 11.94
C GLN A 350 -41.72 6.96 12.00
N THR A 351 -41.80 7.91 11.06
CA THR A 351 -42.90 8.88 10.94
C THR A 351 -44.03 8.43 10.01
N TRP A 352 -43.87 7.25 9.38
CA TRP A 352 -44.91 6.53 8.63
C TRP A 352 -45.34 5.34 9.47
#